data_AF-A0A7C3GWI5-F1
#
_entry.id   AF-A0A7C3GWI5-F1
#
_cell.length_a   1.000
_cell.length_b   1.000
_cell.length_c   1.000
_cell.angle_alpha   90.00
_cell.angle_beta   90.00
_cell.angle_gamma   90.00
#
_symmetry.space_group_name_H-M   'P 1'
#
loop_
_entity.id
_entity.type
_entity.pdbx_description
1 polymer ?
#
loop_
_entity_poly.entity_id
_entity_poly.type
_entity_poly.pdbx_seq_one_letter_code
_entity_poly.pdbx_strand_id
1 'polypeptide(L)'
;MIGKKNIVFGFIFLAFTASLGALMVNMYEEYGAAAGEKQAAVGRLAQLKTDGFEEELEPLNAKQIAMANTDGILSMSKMSNVEFGIDYIKGGPHAHGNLESLLNIIAGFILGFVSIAVWQKQALSWGFIIGTLLHSGMMFLERVFNMAWAGKVLETGIGPVIILASLFFMGIAVAKGFKTEMVKD
;
A
#
# COMPACT_ATOMS: atom_id res chain seq x y z
N MET A 1 15.26 28.06 -3.67
CA MET A 1 14.64 26.86 -4.25
C MET A 1 13.72 26.19 -3.24
N ILE A 2 12.47 26.63 -3.19
CA ILE A 2 11.45 26.12 -2.27
C ILE A 2 11.21 24.63 -2.47
N GLY A 3 11.24 24.13 -3.70
CA GLY A 3 11.03 22.72 -4.01
C GLY A 3 12.09 21.75 -3.48
N LYS A 4 13.26 22.24 -3.03
CA LYS A 4 14.33 21.39 -2.47
C LYS A 4 13.84 20.52 -1.31
N LYS A 5 12.96 21.05 -0.45
CA LYS A 5 12.45 20.29 0.70
C LYS A 5 11.54 19.15 0.29
N ASN A 6 10.73 19.29 -0.77
CA ASN A 6 9.94 18.17 -1.29
C ASN A 6 10.82 17.07 -1.87
N ILE A 7 11.90 17.44 -2.56
CA ILE A 7 12.85 16.46 -3.10
C ILE A 7 13.49 15.66 -1.96
N VAL A 8 14.02 16.36 -0.94
CA VAL A 8 14.62 15.71 0.23
C VAL A 8 13.60 14.84 0.97
N PHE A 9 12.42 15.39 1.25
CA PHE A 9 11.34 14.65 1.89
C PHE A 9 10.97 13.40 1.10
N GLY A 10 10.77 13.52 -0.21
CA GLY A 10 10.35 12.42 -1.06
C GLY A 10 11.39 11.30 -1.13
N PHE A 11 12.69 11.62 -1.20
CA PHE A 11 13.73 10.56 -1.14
C PHE A 11 13.78 9.86 0.22
N ILE A 12 13.68 10.62 1.31
CA ILE A 12 13.65 10.04 2.66
C ILE A 12 12.42 9.16 2.83
N PHE A 13 11.24 9.66 2.44
CA PHE A 13 10.00 8.93 2.55
C PHE A 13 9.99 7.68 1.67
N LEU A 14 10.52 7.78 0.45
CA LEU A 14 10.68 6.63 -0.46
C LEU A 14 11.54 5.54 0.15
N ALA A 15 12.65 5.90 0.83
CA ALA A 15 13.51 4.91 1.46
C ALA A 15 12.75 4.10 2.53
N PHE A 16 11.93 4.77 3.35
CA PHE A 16 11.10 4.10 4.35
C PHE A 16 10.02 3.23 3.71
N THR A 17 9.27 3.76 2.73
CA THR A 17 8.15 3.03 2.13
C THR A 17 8.63 1.88 1.25
N ALA A 18 9.75 2.05 0.53
CA ALA A 18 10.38 0.99 -0.24
C ALA A 18 10.92 -0.13 0.65
N SER A 19 11.46 0.19 1.84
CA SER A 19 11.92 -0.84 2.78
C SER A 19 10.81 -1.76 3.29
N LEU A 20 9.54 -1.34 3.22
CA LEU A 20 8.42 -2.24 3.50
C LEU A 20 8.37 -3.44 2.56
N GLY A 21 8.93 -3.31 1.35
CA GLY A 21 9.10 -4.44 0.43
C GLY A 21 9.88 -5.59 1.08
N ALA A 22 11.01 -5.27 1.72
CA ALA A 22 11.81 -6.28 2.43
C ALA A 22 11.08 -6.85 3.65
N LEU A 23 10.29 -6.02 4.35
CA LEU A 23 9.49 -6.45 5.49
C LEU A 23 8.42 -7.48 5.05
N MET A 24 7.75 -7.23 3.92
CA MET A 24 6.77 -8.16 3.35
C MET A 24 7.39 -9.48 2.86
N VAL A 25 8.64 -9.48 2.38
CA VAL A 25 9.33 -10.72 1.99
C VAL A 25 9.39 -11.72 3.15
N ASN A 26 9.62 -11.25 4.38
CA ASN A 26 9.64 -12.12 5.56
C ASN A 26 8.27 -12.72 5.89
N MET A 27 7.18 -12.09 5.45
CA MET A 27 5.82 -12.60 5.66
C MET A 27 5.44 -13.72 4.68
N TYR A 28 6.18 -13.87 3.58
CA TYR A 28 5.90 -14.91 2.58
C TYR A 28 6.28 -16.33 3.02
N GLU A 29 7.06 -16.49 4.09
CA GLU A 29 7.36 -17.80 4.67
C GLU A 29 6.08 -18.45 5.23
N GLU A 30 5.34 -17.71 6.06
CA GLU A 30 4.06 -18.17 6.62
C GLU A 30 3.01 -18.37 5.53
N TYR A 31 2.98 -17.47 4.53
CA TYR A 31 2.13 -17.63 3.35
C TYR A 31 2.44 -18.93 2.60
N GLY A 32 3.73 -19.24 2.40
CA GLY A 32 4.16 -20.47 1.74
C GLY A 32 3.71 -21.73 2.48
N ALA A 33 3.81 -21.73 3.81
CA ALA A 33 3.31 -22.83 4.65
C ALA A 33 1.79 -22.99 4.53
N ALA A 34 1.03 -21.89 4.66
CA ALA A 34 -0.42 -21.90 4.52
C ALA A 34 -0.87 -22.32 3.11
N ALA A 35 -0.14 -21.91 2.07
CA ALA A 35 -0.38 -22.31 0.69
C ALA A 35 -0.19 -23.82 0.50
N GLY A 36 0.86 -24.39 1.10
CA GLY A 36 1.11 -25.83 1.10
C GLY A 36 0.00 -26.63 1.79
N GLU A 37 -0.41 -26.21 2.98
CA GLU A 37 -1.52 -26.82 3.72
C GLU A 37 -2.84 -26.78 2.93
N LYS A 38 -3.17 -25.61 2.35
CA LYS A 38 -4.34 -25.46 1.47
C LYS A 38 -4.26 -26.39 0.26
N GLN A 39 -3.10 -26.44 -0.41
CA GLN A 39 -2.92 -27.28 -1.60
C GLN A 39 -3.13 -28.76 -1.27
N ALA A 40 -2.65 -29.24 -0.12
CA ALA A 40 -2.86 -30.61 0.34
C ALA A 40 -4.34 -30.88 0.66
N ALA A 41 -4.99 -30.04 1.47
CA ALA A 41 -6.37 -30.25 1.91
C ALA A 41 -7.38 -30.13 0.76
N VAL A 42 -7.27 -29.09 -0.07
CA VAL A 42 -8.15 -28.89 -1.23
C VAL A 42 -7.84 -29.90 -2.33
N GLY A 43 -6.57 -30.29 -2.50
CA GLY A 43 -6.17 -31.35 -3.42
C GLY A 43 -6.81 -32.69 -3.08
N ARG A 44 -6.80 -33.09 -1.80
CA ARG A 44 -7.51 -34.28 -1.32
C ARG A 44 -9.01 -34.19 -1.60
N LEU A 45 -9.66 -33.06 -1.32
CA LEU A 45 -11.09 -32.87 -1.62
C LEU A 45 -11.42 -33.02 -3.11
N ALA A 46 -10.57 -32.48 -3.98
CA ALA A 46 -10.73 -32.63 -5.43
C ALA A 46 -10.60 -34.10 -5.86
N GLN A 47 -9.65 -34.84 -5.26
CA GLN A 47 -9.48 -36.27 -5.51
C GLN A 47 -10.69 -37.06 -5.02
N LEU A 48 -11.15 -36.86 -3.78
CA LEU A 48 -12.33 -37.53 -3.23
C LEU A 48 -13.57 -37.31 -4.10
N LYS A 49 -13.78 -36.09 -4.62
CA LYS A 49 -14.89 -35.83 -5.54
C LYS A 49 -14.76 -36.62 -6.85
N THR A 50 -13.55 -36.79 -7.35
CA THR A 50 -13.27 -37.53 -8.60
C THR A 50 -13.48 -39.03 -8.41
N ASP A 51 -13.08 -39.54 -7.26
CA ASP A 51 -13.12 -40.97 -6.91
C ASP A 51 -14.46 -41.39 -6.28
N GLY A 52 -15.50 -40.55 -6.33
CA GLY A 52 -16.82 -40.90 -5.80
C GLY A 52 -16.91 -40.97 -4.27
N PHE A 53 -16.04 -40.24 -3.56
CA PHE A 53 -15.85 -40.25 -2.11
C PHE A 53 -15.30 -41.57 -1.56
N GLU A 54 -14.52 -42.28 -2.37
CA GLU A 54 -13.72 -43.42 -1.95
C GLU A 54 -12.29 -42.99 -1.67
N GLU A 55 -11.64 -43.63 -0.70
CA GLU A 55 -10.21 -43.49 -0.41
C GLU A 55 -9.67 -44.90 -0.15
N GLU A 56 -8.57 -45.26 -0.80
CA GLU A 56 -8.00 -46.64 -0.72
C GLU A 56 -9.00 -47.75 -1.12
N LEU A 57 -9.89 -47.48 -2.09
CA LEU A 57 -10.95 -48.38 -2.57
C LEU A 57 -12.09 -48.62 -1.55
N GLU A 58 -12.14 -47.86 -0.46
CA GLU A 58 -13.19 -47.95 0.54
C GLU A 58 -14.04 -46.67 0.57
N PRO A 59 -15.38 -46.77 0.62
CA PRO A 59 -16.24 -45.60 0.68
C PRO A 59 -16.09 -44.89 2.03
N LEU A 60 -15.88 -43.57 1.98
CA LEU A 60 -15.85 -42.75 3.19
C LEU A 60 -17.25 -42.58 3.77
N ASN A 61 -17.34 -42.64 5.10
CA ASN A 61 -18.59 -42.31 5.77
C ASN A 61 -18.83 -40.79 5.82
N ALA A 62 -20.07 -40.40 6.13
CA ALA A 62 -20.47 -38.99 6.19
C ALA A 62 -19.62 -38.14 7.14
N LYS A 63 -19.14 -38.71 8.25
CA LYS A 63 -18.27 -37.99 9.20
C LYS A 63 -16.90 -37.69 8.58
N GLN A 64 -16.29 -38.66 7.90
CA GLN A 64 -15.00 -38.48 7.24
C GLN A 64 -15.07 -37.43 6.12
N ILE A 65 -16.14 -37.47 5.32
CA ILE A 65 -16.39 -36.47 4.27
C ILE A 65 -16.57 -35.08 4.88
N ALA A 66 -17.36 -34.96 5.95
CA ALA A 66 -17.56 -33.69 6.64
C ALA A 66 -16.27 -33.12 7.25
N MET A 67 -15.42 -33.98 7.81
CA MET A 67 -14.09 -33.58 8.32
C MET A 67 -13.19 -33.09 7.17
N ALA A 68 -13.09 -33.83 6.06
CA ALA A 68 -12.31 -33.42 4.90
C ALA A 68 -12.77 -32.05 4.34
N ASN A 69 -14.10 -31.84 4.26
CA ASN A 69 -14.66 -30.55 3.85
C ASN A 69 -14.28 -29.42 4.82
N THR A 70 -14.37 -29.69 6.12
CA THR A 70 -14.00 -28.72 7.17
C THR A 70 -12.52 -28.36 7.07
N ASP A 71 -11.63 -29.33 6.87
CA ASP A 71 -10.20 -29.10 6.69
C ASP A 71 -9.91 -28.23 5.45
N GLY A 72 -10.62 -28.48 4.34
CA GLY A 72 -10.53 -27.63 3.15
C GLY A 72 -10.96 -26.19 3.41
N ILE A 73 -12.09 -25.98 4.08
CA ILE A 73 -12.59 -24.64 4.42
C ILE A 73 -11.63 -23.90 5.36
N LEU A 74 -11.15 -24.58 6.40
CA LEU A 74 -10.25 -23.97 7.39
C LEU A 74 -8.89 -23.64 6.77
N SER A 75 -8.35 -24.48 5.90
CA SER A 75 -7.09 -24.20 5.19
C SER A 75 -7.22 -23.01 4.23
N MET A 76 -8.35 -22.87 3.53
CA MET A 76 -8.65 -21.67 2.73
C MET A 76 -8.77 -20.41 3.59
N SER A 77 -9.45 -20.50 4.73
CA SER A 77 -9.59 -19.38 5.67
C SER A 77 -8.23 -18.94 6.24
N LYS A 78 -7.40 -19.90 6.66
CA LYS A 78 -6.03 -19.63 7.14
C LYS A 78 -5.21 -18.92 6.07
N MET A 79 -5.24 -19.40 4.84
CA MET A 79 -4.55 -18.77 3.72
C MET A 79 -4.98 -17.31 3.52
N SER A 80 -6.28 -17.06 3.49
CA SER A 80 -6.83 -15.71 3.32
C SER A 80 -6.41 -14.76 4.46
N ASN A 81 -6.32 -15.25 5.70
CA ASN A 81 -5.91 -14.44 6.85
C ASN A 81 -4.42 -14.05 6.76
N VAL A 82 -3.56 -14.96 6.32
CA VAL A 82 -2.13 -14.68 6.15
C VAL A 82 -1.89 -13.71 5.00
N GLU A 83 -2.57 -13.93 3.87
CA GLU A 83 -2.49 -13.04 2.70
C GLU A 83 -2.98 -11.61 3.02
N PHE A 84 -4.04 -11.49 3.82
CA PHE A 84 -4.58 -10.20 4.23
C PHE A 84 -3.51 -9.29 4.85
N GLY A 85 -2.67 -9.83 5.74
CA GLY A 85 -1.60 -9.04 6.37
C GLY A 85 -0.59 -8.48 5.35
N ILE A 86 -0.24 -9.27 4.34
CA ILE A 86 0.67 -8.86 3.27
C ILE A 86 0.02 -7.77 2.41
N ASP A 87 -1.21 -8.01 1.96
CA ASP A 87 -1.93 -7.07 1.10
C ASP A 87 -2.26 -5.75 1.82
N TYR A 88 -2.47 -5.81 3.13
CA TYR A 88 -2.71 -4.65 3.97
C TYR A 88 -1.55 -3.64 3.92
N ILE A 89 -0.31 -4.14 3.84
CA ILE A 89 0.91 -3.32 3.70
C ILE A 89 1.17 -2.99 2.23
N LYS A 90 1.09 -3.99 1.35
CA LYS A 90 1.40 -3.88 -0.08
C LYS A 90 0.54 -2.84 -0.79
N GLY A 91 -0.78 -2.98 -0.68
CA GLY A 91 -1.74 -2.08 -1.30
C GLY A 91 -1.88 -0.74 -0.56
N GLY A 92 -1.42 -0.65 0.68
CA GLY A 92 -1.48 0.56 1.50
C GLY A 92 -0.17 1.36 1.51
N PRO A 93 0.53 1.40 2.65
CA PRO A 93 1.66 2.29 2.87
C PRO A 93 2.84 2.04 1.91
N HIS A 94 2.99 0.83 1.37
CA HIS A 94 4.03 0.57 0.37
C HIS A 94 3.69 1.22 -0.98
N ALA A 95 2.57 0.85 -1.61
CA ALA A 95 2.20 1.38 -2.92
C ALA A 95 1.91 2.89 -2.90
N HIS A 96 1.04 3.35 -1.98
CA HIS A 96 0.71 4.77 -1.89
C HIS A 96 1.91 5.60 -1.43
N GLY A 97 2.70 5.10 -0.47
CA GLY A 97 3.88 5.80 0.02
C GLY A 97 4.94 6.01 -1.06
N ASN A 98 5.19 5.00 -1.90
CA ASN A 98 6.11 5.12 -3.03
C ASN A 98 5.60 6.15 -4.06
N LEU A 99 4.32 6.10 -4.42
CA LEU A 99 3.72 7.02 -5.38
C LEU A 99 3.79 8.47 -4.90
N GLU A 100 3.47 8.71 -3.64
CA GLU A 100 3.47 10.05 -3.05
C GLU A 100 4.87 10.60 -2.79
N SER A 101 5.83 9.72 -2.54
CA SER A 101 7.25 10.07 -2.51
C SER A 101 7.71 10.60 -3.88
N LEU A 102 7.40 9.84 -4.95
CA LEU A 102 7.71 10.25 -6.32
C LEU A 102 7.00 11.56 -6.68
N LEU A 103 5.73 11.71 -6.29
CA LEU A 103 4.97 12.94 -6.50
C LEU A 103 5.65 14.14 -5.83
N ASN A 104 6.14 13.99 -4.59
CA ASN A 104 6.88 15.05 -3.90
C ASN A 104 8.20 15.38 -4.61
N ILE A 105 8.97 14.37 -5.06
CA ILE A 105 10.21 14.60 -5.80
C ILE A 105 9.91 15.42 -7.07
N ILE A 106 8.95 14.97 -7.87
CA ILE A 106 8.57 15.62 -9.13
C ILE A 106 8.04 17.03 -8.87
N ALA A 107 7.12 17.20 -7.93
CA ALA A 107 6.59 18.51 -7.56
C ALA A 107 7.70 19.47 -7.10
N GLY A 108 8.66 18.98 -6.33
CA GLY A 108 9.83 19.76 -5.90
C GLY A 108 10.70 20.21 -7.06
N PHE A 109 10.95 19.35 -8.04
CA PHE A 109 11.64 19.74 -9.27
C PHE A 109 10.87 20.81 -10.04
N ILE A 110 9.57 20.59 -10.27
CA ILE A 110 8.70 21.52 -11.01
C ILE A 110 8.67 22.90 -10.35
N LEU A 111 8.56 22.97 -9.02
CA LEU A 111 8.57 24.25 -8.28
C LEU A 111 9.85 25.07 -8.49
N GLY A 112 10.97 24.41 -8.85
CA GLY A 112 12.21 25.07 -9.23
C GLY A 112 12.13 25.84 -10.56
N PHE A 113 11.22 25.47 -11.45
CA PHE A 113 11.05 26.07 -12.78
C PHE A 113 9.83 26.97 -12.90
N VAL A 114 8.95 26.98 -11.91
CA VAL A 114 7.75 27.81 -11.92
C VAL A 114 8.07 29.20 -11.36
N SER A 115 7.70 30.26 -12.08
CA SER A 115 7.83 31.67 -11.68
C SER A 115 6.47 32.21 -11.25
N ILE A 116 6.14 31.99 -9.97
CA ILE A 116 4.94 32.49 -9.29
C ILE A 116 5.35 33.11 -7.95
N ALA A 117 4.40 33.72 -7.24
CA ALA A 117 4.69 34.31 -5.94
C ALA A 117 5.25 33.28 -4.95
N VAL A 118 6.26 33.67 -4.18
CA VAL A 118 6.99 32.82 -3.23
C VAL A 118 6.03 32.07 -2.29
N TRP A 119 5.01 32.76 -1.77
CA TRP A 119 4.03 32.14 -0.86
C TRP A 119 3.20 31.04 -1.55
N GLN A 120 2.91 31.15 -2.85
CA GLN A 120 2.19 30.13 -3.60
C GLN A 120 3.04 28.86 -3.77
N LYS A 121 4.34 29.03 -4.04
CA LYS A 121 5.28 27.91 -4.05
C LYS A 121 5.35 27.23 -2.70
N GLN A 122 5.39 28.00 -1.61
CA GLN A 122 5.39 27.47 -0.24
C GLN A 122 4.11 26.69 0.07
N ALA A 123 2.94 27.22 -0.31
CA ALA A 123 1.66 26.58 -0.10
C ALA A 123 1.57 25.23 -0.85
N LEU A 124 1.95 25.21 -2.13
CA LEU A 124 2.00 23.97 -2.93
C LEU A 124 2.97 22.96 -2.33
N SER A 125 4.18 23.42 -2.00
CA SER A 125 5.23 22.59 -1.43
C SER A 125 4.80 21.93 -0.11
N TRP A 126 4.25 22.70 0.82
CA TRP A 126 3.73 22.16 2.07
C TRP A 126 2.48 21.32 1.88
N GLY A 127 1.61 21.67 0.94
CA GLY A 127 0.43 20.88 0.59
C GLY A 127 0.79 19.44 0.22
N PHE A 128 1.77 19.24 -0.67
CA PHE A 128 2.23 17.88 -0.99
C PHE A 128 2.80 17.13 0.22
N ILE A 129 3.64 17.78 1.05
CA ILE A 129 4.27 17.12 2.20
C ILE A 129 3.21 16.76 3.26
N ILE A 130 2.37 17.72 3.66
CA ILE A 130 1.33 17.51 4.67
C ILE A 130 0.30 16.51 4.17
N GLY A 131 -0.10 16.62 2.90
CA GLY A 131 -1.01 15.67 2.26
C GLY A 131 -0.47 14.24 2.33
N THR A 132 0.81 14.04 1.96
CA THR A 132 1.48 12.73 2.05
C THR A 132 1.56 12.20 3.47
N LEU A 133 1.91 13.05 4.45
CA LEU A 133 1.96 12.65 5.85
C LEU A 133 0.57 12.26 6.39
N LEU A 134 -0.48 12.99 6.01
CA LEU A 134 -1.86 12.72 6.43
C LEU A 134 -2.53 11.58 5.65
N HIS A 135 -1.92 11.11 4.56
CA HIS A 135 -2.41 9.97 3.79
C HIS A 135 -1.50 8.75 3.98
N SER A 136 -0.46 8.60 3.16
CA SER A 136 0.45 7.44 3.24
C SER A 136 1.21 7.38 4.57
N GLY A 137 1.54 8.52 5.16
CA GLY A 137 2.17 8.57 6.49
C GLY A 137 1.25 8.00 7.58
N MET A 138 -0.05 8.33 7.55
CA MET A 138 -1.02 7.76 8.48
C MET A 138 -1.24 6.26 8.23
N MET A 139 -1.27 5.81 6.97
CA MET A 139 -1.28 4.37 6.67
C MET A 139 -0.05 3.66 7.21
N PHE A 140 1.13 4.30 7.15
CA PHE A 140 2.35 3.72 7.70
C PHE A 140 2.23 3.53 9.23
N LEU A 141 1.78 4.57 9.94
CA LEU A 141 1.59 4.52 11.38
C LEU A 141 0.51 3.50 11.80
N GLU A 142 -0.62 3.48 11.11
CA GLU A 142 -1.72 2.56 11.38
C GLU A 142 -1.30 1.11 11.11
N ARG A 143 -0.77 0.83 9.91
CA ARG A 143 -0.65 -0.54 9.42
C ARG A 143 0.66 -1.22 9.79
N VAL A 144 1.73 -0.45 9.96
CA VAL A 144 3.07 -0.98 10.30
C VAL A 144 3.32 -0.90 11.80
N PHE A 145 2.92 0.20 12.44
CA PHE A 145 3.13 0.41 13.87
C PHE A 145 1.87 0.18 14.73
N ASN A 146 0.76 -0.25 14.12
CA ASN A 146 -0.48 -0.57 14.81
C ASN A 146 -1.04 0.62 15.63
N MET A 147 -0.82 1.85 15.16
CA MET A 147 -1.29 3.06 15.83
C MET A 147 -2.72 3.40 15.41
N ALA A 148 -3.71 2.84 16.10
CA ALA A 148 -5.14 2.97 15.74
C ALA A 148 -5.65 4.41 15.59
N TRP A 149 -5.05 5.39 16.28
CA TRP A 149 -5.43 6.79 16.13
C TRP A 149 -5.12 7.35 14.73
N ALA A 150 -4.12 6.81 14.04
CA ALA A 150 -3.76 7.23 12.69
C ALA A 150 -4.86 6.84 11.68
N GLY A 151 -5.53 5.69 11.88
CA GLY A 151 -6.70 5.28 11.10
C GLY A 151 -7.84 6.28 11.18
N LYS A 152 -8.13 6.84 12.36
CA LYS A 152 -9.15 7.90 12.53
C LYS A 152 -8.84 9.16 11.72
N VAL A 153 -7.56 9.51 11.58
CA VAL A 153 -7.14 10.64 10.75
C VAL A 153 -7.28 10.29 9.27
N LEU A 154 -6.88 9.08 8.88
CA LEU A 154 -7.00 8.58 7.51
C LEU A 154 -8.47 8.61 7.02
N GLU A 155 -9.40 8.17 7.86
CA GLU A 155 -10.84 8.14 7.59
C GLU A 155 -11.45 9.52 7.33
N THR A 156 -10.82 10.60 7.80
CA THR A 156 -11.27 11.97 7.45
C THR A 156 -11.10 12.30 5.97
N GLY A 157 -10.24 11.57 5.24
CA GLY A 157 -9.93 11.82 3.83
C GLY A 157 -9.14 13.11 3.57
N ILE A 158 -8.68 13.81 4.62
CA ILE A 158 -8.05 15.12 4.46
C ILE A 158 -6.72 15.06 3.68
N GLY A 159 -5.95 13.99 3.87
CA GLY A 159 -4.68 13.77 3.17
C GLY A 159 -4.85 13.75 1.64
N PRO A 160 -5.66 12.82 1.08
CA PRO A 160 -5.97 12.79 -0.35
C PRO A 160 -6.51 14.11 -0.89
N VAL A 161 -7.42 14.78 -0.16
CA VAL A 161 -8.00 16.07 -0.58
C VAL A 161 -6.91 17.14 -0.73
N ILE A 162 -5.99 17.23 0.24
CA ILE A 162 -4.88 18.18 0.17
C ILE A 162 -3.94 17.84 -0.98
N ILE A 163 -3.63 16.55 -1.21
CA ILE A 163 -2.78 16.12 -2.33
C ILE A 163 -3.42 16.51 -3.67
N LEU A 164 -4.70 16.20 -3.87
CA LEU A 164 -5.43 16.51 -5.10
C LEU A 164 -5.54 18.01 -5.34
N ALA A 165 -5.84 18.79 -4.31
CA ALA A 165 -5.83 20.25 -4.40
C ALA A 165 -4.44 20.77 -4.80
N SER A 166 -3.38 20.27 -4.16
CA SER A 166 -2.00 20.65 -4.47
C SER A 166 -1.63 20.29 -5.91
N LEU A 167 -2.07 19.13 -6.40
CA LEU A 167 -1.85 18.66 -7.77
C LEU A 167 -2.58 19.55 -8.79
N PHE A 168 -3.84 19.88 -8.54
CA PHE A 168 -4.63 20.78 -9.39
C PHE A 168 -4.00 22.17 -9.47
N PHE A 169 -3.66 22.78 -8.33
CA PHE A 169 -3.05 24.10 -8.30
C PHE A 169 -1.62 24.11 -8.83
N MET A 170 -0.87 23.01 -8.72
CA MET A 170 0.41 22.86 -9.40
C MET A 170 0.22 22.94 -10.92
N GLY A 171 -0.79 22.26 -11.47
CA GLY A 171 -1.10 22.33 -12.90
C GLY A 171 -1.36 23.77 -13.37
N ILE A 172 -2.14 24.54 -12.60
CA ILE A 172 -2.38 25.97 -12.88
C ILE A 172 -1.09 26.79 -12.78
N ALA A 173 -0.28 26.53 -11.75
CA ALA A 173 0.98 27.23 -11.53
C ALA A 173 1.98 27.00 -12.67
N VAL A 174 2.08 25.77 -13.16
CA VAL A 174 2.88 25.40 -14.34
C VAL A 174 2.36 26.13 -15.57
N ALA A 175 1.05 26.06 -15.85
CA ALA A 175 0.46 26.70 -17.04
C ALA A 175 0.70 28.22 -17.11
N LYS A 176 0.75 28.90 -15.97
CA LYS A 176 0.96 30.35 -15.91
C LYS A 176 2.42 30.77 -15.81
N GLY A 177 3.25 29.96 -15.12
CA GLY A 177 4.54 30.43 -14.60
C GLY A 177 5.74 29.62 -15.05
N PHE A 178 5.59 28.52 -15.80
CA PHE A 178 6.73 27.66 -16.14
C PHE A 178 7.79 28.41 -16.96
N LYS A 179 9.06 28.18 -16.60
CA LYS A 179 10.26 28.72 -17.26
C LYS A 179 11.16 27.57 -17.70
N THR A 180 11.96 27.81 -18.72
CA THR A 180 12.96 26.84 -19.22
C THR A 180 14.23 26.78 -18.37
N GLU A 181 14.40 27.74 -17.47
CA GLU A 181 15.52 27.83 -16.54
C GLU A 181 15.02 27.87 -15.10
N MET A 182 15.90 27.50 -14.15
CA MET A 182 15.54 27.51 -12.74
C MET A 182 15.35 28.94 -12.23
N VAL A 183 14.25 29.14 -11.51
CA VAL A 183 13.85 30.43 -10.95
C VAL A 183 14.46 30.61 -9.57
N LYS A 184 15.11 31.75 -9.34
CA LYS A 184 15.53 32.16 -8.00
C LYS A 184 14.31 32.65 -7.22
N ASP A 185 14.15 32.14 -5.99
CA ASP A 185 13.06 32.53 -5.09
C ASP A 185 13.42 33.76 -4.27
#